data_AF-A0A0R1YRQ6-F1
#
_entry.id   AF-A0A0R1YRQ6-F1
#
_cell.length_a   1.000
_cell.length_b   1.000
_cell.length_c   1.000
_cell.angle_alpha   90.00
_cell.angle_beta   90.00
_cell.angle_gamma   90.00
#
_symmetry.space_group_name_H-M   'P 1'
#
loop_
_entity.id
_entity.type
_entity.pdbx_description
1 polymer ?
#
loop_
_entity_poly.entity_id
_entity_poly.type
_entity_poly.pdbx_seq_one_letter_code
_entity_poly.pdbx_strand_id
1 'polypeptide(L)' 'MDLREKIKAILDSDISAYRIAKETGVPQPNISNLRNGKREIGNLTLDIAEKLGKYYDSLK' A
#
# COMPACT_ATOMS: atom_id res chain seq x y z
N MET A 1 1.47 -9.50 12.21
CA MET A 1 1.65 -9.18 10.78
C MET A 1 2.90 -8.36 10.64
N ASP A 2 3.81 -8.84 9.81
CA ASP A 2 4.97 -8.06 9.37
C ASP A 2 4.56 -6.95 8.39
N LEU A 3 5.50 -6.07 8.02
CA LEU A 3 5.23 -4.94 7.14
C LEU A 3 4.70 -5.37 5.76
N ARG A 4 5.23 -6.48 5.23
CA ARG A 4 4.87 -6.99 3.90
C ARG A 4 3.43 -7.52 3.89
N GLU A 5 3.04 -8.24 4.95
CA GLU A 5 1.69 -8.73 5.17
C GLU A 5 0.69 -7.56 5.30
N LYS A 6 1.05 -6.50 6.03
CA LYS A 6 0.21 -5.29 6.17
C LYS A 6 -0.05 -4.63 4.81
N ILE A 7 1.01 -4.43 4.02
CA ILE A 7 0.92 -3.85 2.68
C ILE A 7 0.04 -4.73 1.79
N LYS A 8 0.26 -6.05 1.81
CA LYS A 8 -0.54 -6.99 1.02
C LYS A 8 -2.02 -6.92 1.40
N ALA A 9 -2.36 -6.86 2.68
CA ALA A 9 -3.74 -6.73 3.13
C ALA A 9 -4.42 -5.44 2.64
N ILE A 10 -3.70 -4.31 2.57
CA ILE A 10 -4.23 -3.07 1.96
C ILE A 10 -4.46 -3.26 0.46
N LEU A 11 -3.49 -3.85 -0.24
CA LEU A 11 -3.57 -4.04 -1.69
C LEU A 11 -4.71 -4.99 -2.07
N ASP A 12 -4.98 -6.01 -1.26
CA ASP A 12 -6.04 -6.99 -1.48
C ASP A 12 -7.42 -6.52 -0.96
N SER A 13 -7.49 -5.37 -0.28
CA SER A 13 -8.74 -4.81 0.25
C SER A 13 -9.60 -4.10 -0.80
N ASP A 14 -10.89 -3.94 -0.50
CA ASP A 14 -11.85 -3.15 -1.30
C ASP A 14 -11.61 -1.63 -1.26
N ILE A 15 -10.62 -1.16 -0.47
CA ILE A 15 -10.28 0.26 -0.40
C ILE A 15 -9.80 0.70 -1.78
N SER A 16 -10.35 1.77 -2.33
CA SER A 16 -9.93 2.24 -3.65
C SER A 16 -8.48 2.73 -3.63
N ALA A 17 -7.75 2.54 -4.73
CA ALA A 17 -6.40 3.06 -4.87
C ALA A 17 -6.34 4.58 -4.70
N TYR A 18 -7.43 5.29 -5.06
CA TYR A 18 -7.59 6.72 -4.81
C TYR A 18 -7.63 7.04 -3.31
N ARG A 19 -8.42 6.29 -2.53
CA ARG A 19 -8.52 6.50 -1.09
C ARG A 19 -7.19 6.21 -0.38
N ILE A 20 -6.53 5.11 -0.74
CA ILE A 20 -5.18 4.79 -0.24
C ILE A 20 -4.22 5.93 -0.58
N ALA A 21 -4.23 6.44 -1.81
CA ALA A 21 -3.36 7.53 -2.21
C ALA A 21 -3.61 8.82 -1.42
N LYS A 22 -4.88 9.16 -1.19
CA LYS A 22 -5.29 10.33 -0.42
C LYS A 22 -4.85 10.26 1.03
N GLU A 23 -4.96 9.09 1.67
CA GLU A 23 -4.65 8.91 3.09
C GLU A 23 -3.16 8.66 3.36
N THR A 24 -2.46 7.99 2.43
CA THR A 24 -1.04 7.64 2.62
C THR A 24 -0.06 8.62 1.97
N GLY A 25 -0.53 9.46 1.05
CA GLY A 25 0.33 10.30 0.20
C GLY A 25 1.13 9.51 -0.84
N VAL A 26 0.93 8.19 -0.96
CA VAL A 26 1.54 7.36 -2.01
C VAL A 26 0.79 7.61 -3.32
N PRO A 27 1.48 7.86 -4.45
CA PRO A 27 0.80 8.08 -5.72
C PRO A 27 -0.13 6.93 -6.11
N GLN A 28 -1.37 7.26 -6.51
CA GLN A 28 -2.38 6.28 -6.96
C GLN A 28 -1.88 5.33 -8.07
N PRO A 29 -1.05 5.76 -9.04
CA PRO A 29 -0.44 4.85 -10.02
C PRO A 29 0.47 3.81 -9.38
N ASN A 30 1.21 4.14 -8.31
CA ASN A 30 2.05 3.17 -7.60
C ASN A 30 1.19 2.08 -6.95
N ILE A 31 0.12 2.47 -6.26
CA ILE A 31 -0.82 1.52 -5.63
C ILE A 31 -1.47 0.62 -6.69
N SER A 32 -1.87 1.19 -7.83
CA SER A 32 -2.46 0.44 -8.93
C SER A 32 -1.46 -0.53 -9.57
N ASN A 33 -0.20 -0.12 -9.74
CA ASN A 33 0.85 -0.98 -10.27
C ASN A 33 1.18 -2.14 -9.32
N LEU A 34 1.15 -1.90 -8.01
CA LEU A 34 1.31 -2.95 -6.99
C LEU A 34 0.16 -3.97 -7.04
N ARG A 35 -1.10 -3.50 -7.13
CA ARG A 35 -2.28 -4.37 -7.27
C ARG A 35 -2.24 -5.21 -8.53
N ASN A 36 -1.84 -4.61 -9.64
CA ASN A 36 -1.80 -5.26 -10.95
C ASN A 36 -0.54 -6.12 -11.17
N GLY A 37 0.31 -6.29 -10.16
CA GLY A 37 1.55 -7.07 -10.28
C GLY A 37 2.63 -6.44 -11.18
N LYS A 38 2.42 -5.22 -11.69
CA LYS A 38 3.42 -4.48 -12.49
C LYS A 38 4.62 -4.05 -11.66
N ARG A 39 4.48 -4.03 -10.33
CA ARG A 39 5.55 -3.75 -9.37
C ARG A 39 5.43 -4.69 -8.19
N GLU A 40 6.55 -5.27 -7.77
CA GLU A 40 6.61 -6.12 -6.59
C GLU A 40 6.75 -5.30 -5.30
N ILE A 41 6.15 -5.78 -4.21
CA ILE A 41 6.28 -5.18 -2.87
C ILE A 41 7.76 -5.12 -2.43
N GLY A 42 8.57 -6.12 -2.82
CA GLY A 42 10.00 -6.16 -2.52
C GLY A 42 10.81 -5.01 -3.15
N ASN A 43 10.28 -4.38 -4.19
CA ASN A 43 10.91 -3.25 -4.89
C ASN A 43 10.34 -1.89 -4.43
N LEU A 44 9.65 -1.84 -3.29
CA LEU A 44 9.23 -0.59 -2.67
C LEU A 44 10.39 0.10 -1.97
N THR A 45 10.38 1.43 -2.01
CA THR A 45 11.25 2.20 -1.10
C THR A 45 10.71 2.05 0.32
N LEU A 46 11.61 2.16 1.30
CA LEU A 46 11.25 2.08 2.72
C LEU A 46 10.15 3.10 3.08
N ASP A 47 10.25 4.34 2.59
CA ASP A 47 9.24 5.38 2.81
C ASP A 47 7.82 4.97 2.34
N ILE A 48 7.70 4.39 1.14
CA ILE A 48 6.39 3.93 0.63
C ILE A 48 5.89 2.76 1.46
N ALA A 49 6.77 1.82 1.79
CA ALA A 49 6.42 0.66 2.60
C ALA A 49 5.91 1.10 3.99
N GLU A 50 6.60 2.03 4.66
CA GLU A 50 6.20 2.57 5.96
C GLU A 50 4.87 3.33 5.89
N LYS A 51 4.65 4.17 4.87
CA LYS A 51 3.38 4.89 4.69
C LYS A 51 2.19 3.94 4.58
N LEU A 52 2.33 2.89 3.77
CA LEU A 52 1.31 1.86 3.63
C LEU A 52 1.17 1.05 4.93
N GLY A 53 2.26 0.68 5.59
CA GLY A 53 2.22 -0.01 6.88
C GLY A 53 1.48 0.76 7.97
N LYS A 54 1.78 2.07 8.12
CA LYS A 54 1.09 2.96 9.06
C LYS A 54 -0.39 3.11 8.72
N TYR A 55 -0.72 3.15 7.44
CA TYR A 55 -2.11 3.19 7.00
C TYR A 55 -2.89 1.95 7.45
N TYR A 56 -2.31 0.75 7.30
CA TYR A 56 -2.92 -0.48 7.80
C TYR A 56 -3.20 -0.40 9.30
N ASP A 57 -2.24 0.10 10.07
CA ASP A 57 -2.37 0.24 11.51
C ASP A 57 -3.44 1.26 11.92
N SER A 58 -3.70 2.28 11.09
CA SER A 58 -4.77 3.27 11.32
C SER A 58 -6.18 2.79 10.96
N LEU A 59 -6.31 1.66 10.26
CA LEU A 59 -7.61 1.07 9.91
C LEU A 59 -8.17 0.15 11.01
N LYS A 60 -7.36 -0.13 12.05
CA LYS A 60 -7.78 -0.83 13.27
C LYS A 60 -8.34 0.14 14.30
#